data_AF-A0A0C3FC59-F1
#
_entry.id   AF-A0A0C3FC59-F1
#
_cell.length_a   1.000
_cell.length_b   1.000
_cell.length_c   1.000
_cell.angle_alpha   90.00
_cell.angle_beta   90.00
_cell.angle_gamma   90.00
#
_symmetry.space_group_name_H-M   'P 1'
#
loop_
_entity.id
_entity.type
_entity.pdbx_description
1 polymer ?
#
loop_
_entity_poly.entity_id
_entity_poly.type
_entity_poly.pdbx_seq_one_letter_code
_entity_poly.pdbx_strand_id
1 'polypeptide(L)'
;FLAFFFKQYKRKKITVGAGTKRKCGHSQAAATAPLPEPESLEQEFELEGGEELSVEEQERALILGEDEAPVDGGQLAHDEKAVKTLREKAVAEMSTRGINISASENTQVLVLFPKVAGLVKKVHDSSTLKTKFEHLLLAHEELSKADKHSLDRHVPTQWNSESDCLEGHLYFRPIVEALTIPTENGLRAYKLTPTQWSLAMDVGDVLEIFQKPTNLFSQANLPLICNVVNMLDAIKLALIKAHDNTEVPNVICVAVHASLLLLQKYHSLTDDCEIYRIAIIMSPDKKLEWFKQRGWTADEIAEVCKLVVDGFNNSYCTASPSSPTAPASLSVPSAPPIGQARVSTV
;
A
#
# COMPACT_ATOMS: atom_id res chain seq x y z
N PHE A 1 -4.87 -6.58 0.06
CA PHE A 1 -4.48 -7.24 1.31
C PHE A 1 -4.96 -6.51 2.57
N LEU A 2 -4.42 -5.34 2.91
CA LEU A 2 -4.68 -4.64 4.19
C LEU A 2 -6.15 -4.34 4.50
N ALA A 3 -7.01 -4.20 3.49
CA ALA A 3 -8.45 -3.96 3.67
C ALA A 3 -9.19 -5.02 4.52
N PHE A 4 -8.61 -6.21 4.73
CA PHE A 4 -9.18 -7.23 5.62
C PHE A 4 -8.93 -6.93 7.11
N PHE A 5 -7.92 -6.12 7.43
CA PHE A 5 -7.47 -5.84 8.78
C PHE A 5 -8.06 -4.55 9.38
N PHE A 6 -8.87 -3.83 8.60
CA PHE A 6 -9.54 -2.61 9.03
C PHE A 6 -11.06 -2.72 8.87
N LYS A 7 -11.77 -2.08 9.81
CA LYS A 7 -13.22 -1.94 9.74
C LYS A 7 -13.61 -1.20 8.47
N GLN A 8 -14.63 -1.69 7.80
CA GLN A 8 -15.18 -1.04 6.61
C GLN A 8 -16.31 -0.11 7.06
N TYR A 9 -16.08 1.19 7.02
CA TYR A 9 -17.12 2.16 7.34
C TYR A 9 -18.05 2.33 6.14
N LYS A 10 -19.36 2.14 6.33
CA LYS A 10 -20.35 2.61 5.35
C LYS A 10 -20.45 4.12 5.53
N ARG A 11 -19.94 4.91 4.57
CA ARG A 11 -20.19 6.36 4.56
C ARG A 11 -21.70 6.58 4.54
N LYS A 12 -22.23 7.33 5.52
CA LYS A 12 -23.61 7.81 5.48
C LYS A 12 -23.76 8.68 4.23
N LYS A 13 -24.73 8.33 3.37
CA LYS A 13 -25.08 9.13 2.20
C LYS A 13 -25.50 10.51 2.74
N ILE A 14 -24.66 11.53 2.56
CA ILE A 14 -25.08 12.90 2.83
C ILE A 14 -26.08 13.23 1.73
N THR A 15 -27.36 13.10 2.03
CA THR A 15 -28.41 13.65 1.19
C THR A 15 -28.27 15.16 1.27
N VAL A 16 -27.61 15.76 0.28
CA VAL A 16 -27.65 17.21 0.11
C VAL A 16 -29.12 17.54 -0.12
N GLY A 17 -29.78 18.07 0.92
CA GLY A 17 -31.17 18.50 0.87
C GLY A 17 -31.33 19.43 -0.33
N ALA A 18 -32.33 19.15 -1.16
CA ALA A 18 -32.61 19.91 -2.36
C ALA A 18 -32.67 21.41 -2.04
N GLY A 19 -31.57 22.11 -2.37
CA GLY A 19 -31.49 23.55 -2.26
C GLY A 19 -32.57 24.16 -3.14
N THR A 20 -33.36 25.05 -2.55
CA THR A 20 -34.50 25.74 -3.15
C THR A 20 -34.17 26.22 -4.56
N LYS A 21 -34.91 25.69 -5.55
CA LYS A 21 -34.85 26.09 -6.96
C LYS A 21 -34.97 27.62 -7.09
N ARG A 22 -33.89 28.29 -7.52
CA ARG A 22 -34.02 29.59 -8.21
C ARG A 22 -34.39 29.32 -9.66
N LYS A 23 -35.57 29.78 -10.05
CA LYS A 23 -36.06 29.83 -11.44
C LYS A 23 -35.13 30.70 -12.30
N CYS A 24 -34.59 30.12 -13.36
CA CYS A 24 -34.36 30.84 -14.62
C CYS A 24 -34.65 29.84 -15.76
N GLY A 25 -35.43 30.27 -16.75
CA GLY A 25 -36.10 29.40 -17.71
C GLY A 25 -35.44 29.30 -19.08
N HIS A 26 -36.02 28.39 -19.87
CA HIS A 26 -35.80 28.07 -21.30
C HIS A 26 -34.48 27.35 -21.63
N SER A 27 -34.42 26.30 -22.45
CA SER A 27 -35.38 25.67 -23.38
C SER A 27 -34.93 24.23 -23.72
N GLN A 28 -35.87 23.44 -24.25
CA GLN A 28 -35.84 22.00 -24.53
C GLN A 28 -34.68 21.47 -25.41
N ALA A 29 -34.23 20.24 -25.13
CA ALA A 29 -34.07 19.18 -26.14
C ALA A 29 -34.03 17.79 -25.47
N ALA A 30 -34.52 16.78 -26.20
CA ALA A 30 -35.11 15.53 -25.72
C ALA A 30 -34.15 14.45 -25.21
N ALA A 31 -34.75 13.55 -24.45
CA ALA A 31 -34.17 12.44 -23.70
C ALA A 31 -33.75 11.24 -24.56
N THR A 32 -32.67 10.57 -24.12
CA THR A 32 -32.45 9.13 -24.31
C THR A 32 -32.15 8.52 -22.94
N ALA A 33 -32.99 7.59 -22.50
CA ALA A 33 -32.91 6.94 -21.19
C ALA A 33 -31.88 5.80 -21.16
N PRO A 34 -31.10 5.62 -20.07
CA PRO A 34 -30.39 4.38 -19.80
C PRO A 34 -31.28 3.38 -19.03
N LEU A 35 -31.18 2.11 -19.43
CA LEU A 35 -31.82 0.92 -18.84
C LEU A 35 -31.25 0.58 -17.44
N PRO A 36 -31.98 -0.20 -16.62
CA PRO A 36 -31.79 -0.28 -15.17
C PRO A 36 -30.64 -1.20 -14.73
N GLU A 37 -29.96 -0.81 -13.64
CA GLU A 37 -29.01 -1.63 -12.89
C GLU A 37 -29.72 -2.76 -12.13
N PRO A 38 -29.13 -3.96 -11.99
CA PRO A 38 -29.72 -5.04 -11.21
C PRO A 38 -29.54 -4.80 -9.71
N GLU A 39 -30.66 -4.85 -9.00
CA GLU A 39 -30.77 -4.88 -7.54
C GLU A 39 -30.03 -6.09 -6.96
N SER A 40 -29.08 -5.85 -6.03
CA SER A 40 -28.49 -6.92 -5.22
C SER A 40 -28.97 -6.79 -3.77
N LEU A 41 -29.78 -7.77 -3.40
CA LEU A 41 -30.46 -8.06 -2.13
C LEU A 41 -29.74 -7.57 -0.87
N GLU A 42 -30.42 -6.70 -0.13
CA GLU A 42 -30.11 -6.33 1.24
C GLU A 42 -30.63 -7.43 2.18
N GLN A 43 -29.73 -8.04 2.96
CA GLN A 43 -30.12 -8.83 4.13
C GLN A 43 -29.78 -8.00 5.36
N GLU A 44 -30.79 -7.34 5.91
CA GLU A 44 -30.75 -6.72 7.23
C GLU A 44 -30.56 -7.81 8.29
N PHE A 45 -29.56 -7.63 9.15
CA PHE A 45 -29.48 -8.37 10.41
C PHE A 45 -29.73 -7.33 11.51
N GLU A 46 -30.97 -7.26 11.97
CA GLU A 46 -31.33 -6.58 13.21
C GLU A 46 -30.68 -7.34 14.37
N LEU A 47 -29.90 -6.62 15.20
CA LEU A 47 -29.55 -7.08 16.54
C LEU A 47 -30.25 -6.16 17.53
N GLU A 48 -31.42 -6.63 17.98
CA GLU A 48 -32.15 -6.10 19.12
C GLU A 48 -31.68 -6.84 20.39
N GLY A 49 -31.51 -6.10 21.50
CA GLY A 49 -31.45 -6.66 22.86
C GLY A 49 -30.06 -6.71 23.49
N GLY A 50 -29.87 -5.93 24.55
CA GLY A 50 -28.61 -5.81 25.28
C GLY A 50 -28.20 -7.06 26.08
N GLU A 51 -26.94 -7.43 25.93
CA GLU A 51 -26.16 -8.21 26.90
C GLU A 51 -24.97 -7.36 27.33
N GLU A 52 -24.56 -7.47 28.60
CA GLU A 52 -23.40 -6.76 29.16
C GLU A 52 -22.14 -7.07 28.34
N LEU A 53 -21.54 -6.02 27.77
CA LEU A 53 -20.27 -6.07 27.04
C LEU A 53 -19.19 -6.72 27.90
N SER A 54 -18.54 -7.75 27.37
CA SER A 54 -17.39 -8.38 28.03
C SER A 54 -16.24 -7.37 28.17
N VAL A 55 -15.37 -7.56 29.16
CA VAL A 55 -14.19 -6.69 29.40
C VAL A 55 -13.34 -6.55 28.11
N GLU A 56 -13.29 -7.60 27.30
CA GLU A 56 -12.61 -7.60 26.01
C GLU A 56 -13.29 -6.70 24.96
N GLU A 57 -14.61 -6.59 24.99
CA GLU A 57 -15.35 -5.69 24.11
C GLU A 57 -15.27 -4.24 24.57
N GLN A 58 -15.18 -4.00 25.89
CA GLN A 58 -14.91 -2.68 26.45
C GLN A 58 -13.51 -2.17 26.07
N GLU A 59 -12.48 -3.03 26.15
CA GLU A 59 -11.12 -2.72 25.69
C GLU A 59 -11.06 -2.49 24.18
N ARG A 60 -11.83 -3.26 23.38
CA ARG A 60 -11.95 -3.05 21.92
C ARG A 60 -12.59 -1.71 21.56
N ALA A 61 -13.63 -1.29 22.29
CA ALA A 61 -14.28 -0.01 22.06
C ALA A 61 -13.33 1.17 22.32
N LEU A 62 -12.45 1.06 23.32
CA LEU A 62 -11.43 2.07 23.62
C LEU A 62 -10.34 2.18 22.54
N ILE A 63 -9.94 1.06 21.93
CA ILE A 63 -8.88 1.04 20.90
C ILE A 63 -9.42 1.51 19.53
N LEU A 64 -10.69 1.19 19.23
CA LEU A 64 -11.29 1.44 17.91
C LEU A 64 -12.02 2.79 17.81
N GLY A 65 -11.96 3.62 18.86
CA GLY A 65 -12.67 4.90 18.97
C GLY A 65 -11.90 6.14 18.47
N GLU A 66 -10.78 5.99 17.78
CA GLU A 66 -10.03 7.14 17.24
C GLU A 66 -10.47 7.44 15.79
N ASP A 67 -11.09 8.61 15.63
CA ASP A 67 -11.68 9.19 14.42
C ASP A 67 -10.68 9.35 13.25
N GLU A 68 -11.00 8.79 12.10
CA GLU A 68 -10.46 9.22 10.80
C GLU A 68 -11.36 10.33 10.23
N ALA A 69 -10.80 11.53 10.09
CA ALA A 69 -11.49 12.68 9.51
C ALA A 69 -11.78 12.43 8.02
N PRO A 70 -12.97 12.82 7.51
CA PRO A 70 -13.29 12.60 6.10
C PRO A 70 -12.49 13.57 5.23
N VAL A 71 -11.46 13.05 4.56
CA VAL A 71 -10.77 13.76 3.47
C VAL A 71 -11.56 13.56 2.17
N ASP A 72 -11.98 14.67 1.57
CA ASP A 72 -12.76 14.74 0.33
C ASP A 72 -11.87 14.55 -0.90
N GLY A 73 -12.28 13.63 -1.78
CA GLY A 73 -11.57 13.30 -3.02
C GLY A 73 -12.28 12.17 -3.77
N GLY A 74 -12.87 12.46 -4.94
CA GLY A 74 -13.61 11.48 -5.73
C GLY A 74 -12.77 10.27 -6.17
N GLN A 75 -11.46 10.43 -6.34
CA GLN A 75 -10.54 9.34 -6.69
C GLN A 75 -10.33 8.36 -5.53
N LEU A 76 -10.18 8.87 -4.30
CA LEU A 76 -10.12 8.04 -3.09
C LEU A 76 -11.40 7.21 -2.91
N ALA A 77 -12.57 7.81 -3.18
CA ALA A 77 -13.84 7.11 -3.09
C ALA A 77 -14.01 6.00 -4.15
N HIS A 78 -13.49 6.23 -5.37
CA HIS A 78 -13.48 5.21 -6.42
C HIS A 78 -12.56 4.03 -6.05
N ASP A 79 -11.36 4.33 -5.56
CA ASP A 79 -10.37 3.31 -5.19
C ASP A 79 -10.84 2.51 -3.97
N GLU A 80 -11.44 3.16 -2.97
CA GLU A 80 -12.08 2.51 -1.83
C GLU A 80 -13.21 1.57 -2.28
N LYS A 81 -14.07 2.01 -3.21
CA LYS A 81 -15.12 1.16 -3.79
C LYS A 81 -14.51 -0.04 -4.52
N ALA A 82 -13.47 0.16 -5.32
CA ALA A 82 -12.79 -0.92 -6.03
C ALA A 82 -12.21 -1.95 -5.05
N VAL A 83 -11.53 -1.51 -3.99
CA VAL A 83 -10.99 -2.37 -2.93
C VAL A 83 -12.09 -3.17 -2.23
N LYS A 84 -13.22 -2.52 -1.91
CA LYS A 84 -14.37 -3.18 -1.29
C LYS A 84 -14.97 -4.25 -2.20
N THR A 85 -15.19 -3.93 -3.47
CA THR A 85 -15.73 -4.90 -4.44
C THR A 85 -14.81 -6.11 -4.63
N LEU A 86 -13.49 -5.90 -4.66
CA LEU A 86 -12.51 -6.98 -4.76
C LEU A 86 -12.48 -7.84 -3.51
N ARG A 87 -12.59 -7.23 -2.33
CA ARG A 87 -12.71 -7.96 -1.06
C ARG A 87 -13.95 -8.85 -1.04
N GLU A 88 -15.11 -8.31 -1.40
CA GLU A 88 -16.38 -9.06 -1.46
C GLU A 88 -16.29 -10.21 -2.47
N LYS A 89 -15.74 -9.94 -3.66
CA LYS A 89 -15.49 -10.95 -4.70
C LYS A 89 -14.56 -12.06 -4.20
N ALA A 90 -13.47 -11.70 -3.52
CA ALA A 90 -12.51 -12.68 -2.99
C ALA A 90 -13.13 -13.57 -1.91
N VAL A 91 -13.92 -13.00 -1.00
CA VAL A 91 -14.66 -13.77 0.01
C VAL A 91 -15.61 -14.75 -0.68
N ALA A 92 -16.40 -14.30 -1.66
CA ALA A 92 -17.33 -15.16 -2.38
C ALA A 92 -16.63 -16.31 -3.12
N GLU A 93 -15.56 -16.01 -3.87
CA GLU A 93 -14.80 -17.03 -4.61
C GLU A 93 -14.14 -18.04 -3.68
N MET A 94 -13.56 -17.61 -2.56
CA MET A 94 -12.91 -18.51 -1.60
C MET A 94 -13.92 -19.35 -0.79
N SER A 95 -15.09 -18.79 -0.48
CA SER A 95 -16.19 -19.54 0.12
C SER A 95 -16.65 -20.70 -0.74
N THR A 96 -16.72 -20.54 -2.08
CA THR A 96 -17.05 -21.66 -2.99
C THR A 96 -16.00 -22.78 -2.99
N ARG A 97 -14.76 -22.45 -2.60
CA ARG A 97 -13.65 -23.41 -2.45
C ARG A 97 -13.57 -24.01 -1.04
N GLY A 98 -14.53 -23.69 -0.17
CA GLY A 98 -14.60 -24.19 1.22
C GLY A 98 -13.76 -23.41 2.23
N ILE A 99 -13.13 -22.30 1.83
CA ILE A 99 -12.31 -21.46 2.72
C ILE A 99 -13.18 -20.31 3.22
N ASN A 100 -13.64 -20.42 4.47
CA ASN A 100 -14.45 -19.40 5.12
C ASN A 100 -13.68 -18.76 6.28
N ILE A 101 -13.86 -17.44 6.40
CA ILE A 101 -13.31 -16.66 7.51
C ILE A 101 -14.21 -16.87 8.74
N SER A 102 -13.65 -17.42 9.81
CA SER A 102 -14.39 -17.55 11.07
C SER A 102 -14.54 -16.20 11.78
N ALA A 103 -15.57 -16.07 12.63
CA ALA A 103 -15.81 -14.85 13.41
C ALA A 103 -14.64 -14.53 14.37
N SER A 104 -13.99 -15.57 14.92
CA SER A 104 -12.83 -15.43 15.81
C SER A 104 -11.57 -14.98 15.06
N GLU A 105 -11.32 -15.47 13.84
CA GLU A 105 -10.23 -14.98 12.99
C GLU A 105 -10.45 -13.51 12.59
N ASN A 106 -11.67 -13.18 12.13
CA ASN A 106 -12.02 -11.81 11.76
C ASN A 106 -11.80 -10.84 12.93
N THR A 107 -12.17 -11.26 14.13
CA THR A 107 -11.91 -10.52 15.36
C THR A 107 -10.43 -10.29 15.63
N GLN A 108 -9.60 -11.34 15.52
CA GLN A 108 -8.16 -11.24 15.77
C GLN A 108 -7.46 -10.33 14.76
N VAL A 109 -7.89 -10.38 13.51
CA VAL A 109 -7.33 -9.60 12.40
C VAL A 109 -7.67 -8.11 12.55
N LEU A 110 -8.90 -7.77 12.95
CA LEU A 110 -9.33 -6.38 13.12
C LEU A 110 -8.66 -5.64 14.28
N VAL A 111 -8.15 -6.35 15.29
CA VAL A 111 -7.50 -5.73 16.46
C VAL A 111 -5.98 -5.63 16.30
N LEU A 112 -5.39 -6.32 15.31
CA LEU A 112 -3.94 -6.41 15.14
C LEU A 112 -3.28 -5.04 14.92
N PHE A 113 -3.58 -4.38 13.80
CA PHE A 113 -2.97 -3.08 13.48
C PHE A 113 -3.33 -1.99 14.50
N PRO A 114 -4.57 -1.88 15.01
CA PRO A 114 -4.88 -0.92 16.07
C PRO A 114 -4.05 -1.11 17.33
N LYS A 115 -3.76 -2.36 17.73
CA LYS A 115 -2.88 -2.64 18.88
C LYS A 115 -1.44 -2.22 18.59
N VAL A 116 -0.93 -2.59 17.42
CA VAL A 116 0.45 -2.31 17.00
C VAL A 116 0.67 -0.80 16.86
N ALA A 117 -0.14 -0.11 16.06
CA ALA A 117 -0.06 1.33 15.84
C ALA A 117 -0.33 2.13 17.13
N GLY A 118 -1.31 1.69 17.93
CA GLY A 118 -1.64 2.31 19.21
C GLY A 118 -0.49 2.26 20.22
N LEU A 119 0.22 1.12 20.30
CA LEU A 119 1.42 1.01 21.15
C LEU A 119 2.50 2.00 20.70
N VAL A 120 2.81 2.00 19.40
CA VAL A 120 3.83 2.88 18.82
C VAL A 120 3.51 4.34 19.13
N LYS A 121 2.27 4.76 18.91
CA LYS A 121 1.80 6.12 19.21
C LYS A 121 2.02 6.46 20.69
N LYS A 122 1.58 5.60 21.62
CA LYS A 122 1.76 5.83 23.06
C LYS A 122 3.22 5.92 23.49
N VAL A 123 4.10 5.09 22.91
CA VAL A 123 5.54 5.14 23.21
C VAL A 123 6.19 6.42 22.67
N HIS A 124 5.78 6.90 21.49
CA HIS A 124 6.30 8.15 20.93
C HIS A 124 5.79 9.41 21.63
N ASP A 125 4.51 9.42 22.03
CA ASP A 125 3.87 10.59 22.64
C ASP A 125 4.28 10.79 24.11
N SER A 126 4.73 9.73 24.79
CA SER A 126 5.11 9.76 26.20
C SER A 126 6.62 9.72 26.38
N SER A 127 7.21 10.80 26.88
CA SER A 127 8.65 10.86 27.19
C SER A 127 9.08 9.78 28.20
N THR A 128 8.24 9.47 29.19
CA THR A 128 8.54 8.46 30.20
C THR A 128 8.55 7.05 29.61
N LEU A 129 7.59 6.70 28.75
CA LEU A 129 7.56 5.41 28.06
C LEU A 129 8.71 5.29 27.05
N LYS A 130 9.04 6.38 26.35
CA LYS A 130 10.18 6.42 25.43
C LYS A 130 11.50 6.14 26.14
N THR A 131 11.78 6.83 27.26
CA THR A 131 13.00 6.59 28.05
C THR A 131 13.03 5.17 28.62
N LYS A 132 11.88 4.62 29.05
CA LYS A 132 11.80 3.21 29.47
C LYS A 132 12.12 2.25 28.32
N PHE A 133 11.59 2.51 27.11
CA PHE A 133 11.91 1.73 25.91
C PHE A 133 13.41 1.74 25.62
N GLU A 134 14.04 2.93 25.62
CA GLU A 134 15.48 3.09 25.40
C GLU A 134 16.30 2.36 26.47
N HIS A 135 15.91 2.44 27.74
CA HIS A 135 16.58 1.71 28.82
C HIS A 135 16.49 0.19 28.66
N LEU A 136 15.31 -0.33 28.30
CA LEU A 136 15.12 -1.76 28.02
C LEU A 136 15.91 -2.20 26.78
N LEU A 137 16.03 -1.34 25.78
CA LEU A 137 16.83 -1.60 24.58
C LEU A 137 18.32 -1.70 24.92
N LEU A 138 18.85 -0.77 25.71
CA LEU A 138 20.25 -0.80 26.17
C LEU A 138 20.56 -2.00 27.06
N ALA A 139 19.58 -2.46 27.84
CA ALA A 139 19.72 -3.65 28.67
C ALA A 139 19.72 -4.96 27.86
N HIS A 140 19.28 -4.93 26.60
CA HIS A 140 19.20 -6.10 25.75
C HIS A 140 20.46 -6.27 24.90
N GLU A 141 21.20 -7.37 25.08
CA GLU A 141 22.55 -7.54 24.50
C GLU A 141 22.57 -7.50 22.97
N GLU A 142 21.62 -8.17 22.30
CA GLU A 142 21.56 -8.22 20.84
C GLU A 142 21.01 -6.93 20.21
N LEU A 143 19.88 -6.43 20.73
CA LEU A 143 19.18 -5.27 20.17
C LEU A 143 19.88 -3.94 20.46
N SER A 144 20.69 -3.85 21.51
CA SER A 144 21.48 -2.64 21.82
C SER A 144 22.56 -2.33 20.78
N LYS A 145 23.05 -3.35 20.06
CA LYS A 145 24.11 -3.24 19.06
C LYS A 145 23.60 -2.98 17.64
N ALA A 146 22.30 -3.08 17.42
CA ALA A 146 21.70 -2.92 16.10
C ALA A 146 21.44 -1.46 15.75
N ASP A 147 21.37 -1.14 14.46
CA ASP A 147 21.18 0.25 13.99
C ASP A 147 19.78 0.82 14.28
N LYS A 148 18.80 -0.05 14.54
CA LYS A 148 17.41 0.36 14.81
C LYS A 148 17.21 0.52 16.31
N HIS A 149 16.91 1.76 16.74
CA HIS A 149 16.73 2.11 18.15
C HIS A 149 15.35 2.67 18.51
N SER A 150 14.40 2.70 17.58
CA SER A 150 13.06 3.21 17.82
C SER A 150 12.02 2.44 17.01
N LEU A 151 10.79 2.39 17.52
CA LEU A 151 9.64 1.89 16.78
C LEU A 151 9.30 2.86 15.64
N ASP A 152 9.03 2.34 14.44
CA ASP A 152 8.64 3.18 13.31
C ASP A 152 7.26 3.79 13.56
N ARG A 153 7.12 5.08 13.26
CA ARG A 153 5.85 5.78 13.44
C ARG A 153 4.86 5.34 12.38
N HIS A 154 3.62 5.13 12.80
CA HIS A 154 2.51 5.02 11.86
C HIS A 154 2.22 6.41 11.27
N VAL A 155 2.20 6.51 9.94
CA VAL A 155 2.00 7.75 9.19
C VAL A 155 0.95 7.47 8.11
N PRO A 156 -0.31 7.91 8.31
CA PRO A 156 -1.42 7.56 7.40
C PRO A 156 -1.19 7.92 5.93
N THR A 157 -0.36 8.92 5.65
CA THR A 157 -0.06 9.38 4.29
C THR A 157 1.06 8.60 3.60
N GLN A 158 1.74 7.69 4.29
CA GLN A 158 2.87 6.91 3.77
C GLN A 158 2.47 5.45 3.56
N TRP A 159 2.55 4.98 2.31
CA TRP A 159 2.01 3.67 1.88
C TRP A 159 2.56 2.45 2.63
N ASN A 160 3.80 2.51 3.13
CA ASN A 160 4.45 1.40 3.82
C ASN A 160 4.38 1.50 5.35
N SER A 161 3.76 2.54 5.90
CA SER A 161 3.84 2.81 7.34
C SER A 161 3.24 1.69 8.20
N GLU A 162 2.19 1.01 7.73
CA GLU A 162 1.61 -0.17 8.39
C GLU A 162 2.61 -1.33 8.44
N SER A 163 3.33 -1.57 7.34
CA SER A 163 4.35 -2.62 7.24
C SER A 163 5.53 -2.31 8.14
N ASP A 164 6.06 -1.08 8.07
CA ASP A 164 7.21 -0.64 8.86
C ASP A 164 6.89 -0.68 10.37
N CYS A 165 5.68 -0.26 10.75
CA CYS A 165 5.19 -0.31 12.12
C CYS A 165 5.09 -1.76 12.64
N LEU A 166 4.57 -2.68 11.83
CA LEU A 166 4.48 -4.10 12.17
C LEU A 166 5.87 -4.75 12.28
N GLU A 167 6.76 -4.45 11.33
CA GLU A 167 8.15 -4.93 11.31
C GLU A 167 8.90 -4.45 12.56
N GLY A 168 8.78 -3.17 12.93
CA GLY A 168 9.32 -2.65 14.18
C GLY A 168 8.77 -3.36 15.41
N HIS A 169 7.47 -3.66 15.43
CA HIS A 169 6.82 -4.36 16.53
C HIS A 169 7.32 -5.80 16.70
N LEU A 170 7.50 -6.53 15.59
CA LEU A 170 8.09 -7.87 15.55
C LEU A 170 9.57 -7.85 15.96
N TYR A 171 10.33 -6.89 15.43
CA TYR A 171 11.76 -6.74 15.70
C TYR A 171 12.04 -6.49 17.19
N PHE A 172 11.27 -5.60 17.82
CA PHE A 172 11.42 -5.27 19.24
C PHE A 172 10.54 -6.12 20.17
N ARG A 173 10.09 -7.32 19.74
CA ARG A 173 9.21 -8.18 20.52
C ARG A 173 9.59 -8.31 22.01
N PRO A 174 10.84 -8.60 22.40
CA PRO A 174 11.21 -8.75 23.81
C PRO A 174 10.95 -7.47 24.63
N ILE A 175 11.21 -6.31 24.01
CA ILE A 175 11.06 -4.99 24.64
C ILE A 175 9.58 -4.61 24.69
N VAL A 176 8.83 -4.87 23.62
CA VAL A 176 7.39 -4.67 23.54
C VAL A 176 6.66 -5.49 24.60
N GLU A 177 7.02 -6.77 24.77
CA GLU A 177 6.47 -7.62 25.82
C GLU A 177 6.83 -7.05 27.22
N ALA A 178 8.08 -6.65 27.45
CA ALA A 178 8.50 -6.04 28.72
C ALA A 178 7.79 -4.70 29.03
N LEU A 179 7.38 -3.93 28.02
CA LEU A 179 6.62 -2.69 28.20
C LEU A 179 5.13 -2.92 28.43
N THR A 180 4.54 -3.94 27.82
CA THR A 180 3.09 -4.20 27.84
C THR A 180 2.65 -5.10 28.99
N ILE A 181 3.56 -5.89 29.58
CA ILE A 181 3.26 -6.76 30.75
C ILE A 181 2.97 -5.95 32.03
N PRO A 182 3.76 -4.93 32.42
CA PRO A 182 3.54 -4.20 33.66
C PRO A 182 2.29 -3.32 33.60
N THR A 183 1.39 -3.48 34.57
CA THR A 183 0.15 -2.67 34.68
C THR A 183 0.45 -1.17 34.86
N GLU A 184 1.58 -0.84 35.48
CA GLU A 184 2.03 0.54 35.75
C GLU A 184 2.21 1.39 34.48
N ASN A 185 2.50 0.75 33.34
CA ASN A 185 2.72 1.46 32.09
C ASN A 185 1.39 1.84 31.39
N GLY A 186 0.25 1.28 31.81
CA GLY A 186 -1.04 1.51 31.17
C GLY A 186 -1.13 0.96 29.73
N LEU A 187 -0.24 0.03 29.35
CA LEU A 187 -0.12 -0.49 27.98
C LEU A 187 -0.74 -1.90 27.79
N ARG A 188 -1.44 -2.42 28.79
CA ARG A 188 -1.98 -3.79 28.79
C ARG A 188 -2.92 -4.06 27.60
N ALA A 189 -3.72 -3.07 27.22
CA ALA A 189 -4.66 -3.15 26.10
C ALA A 189 -3.96 -3.42 24.74
N TYR A 190 -2.70 -3.01 24.60
CA TYR A 190 -1.90 -3.19 23.39
C TYR A 190 -1.09 -4.50 23.37
N LYS A 191 -1.16 -5.31 24.44
CA LYS A 191 -0.48 -6.60 24.50
C LYS A 191 -1.05 -7.54 23.44
N LEU A 192 -0.17 -8.11 22.62
CA LEU A 192 -0.53 -9.17 21.68
C LEU A 192 -0.56 -10.53 22.40
N THR A 193 -1.57 -11.34 22.08
CA THR A 193 -1.65 -12.75 22.49
C THR A 193 -0.66 -13.60 21.68
N PRO A 194 -0.31 -14.82 22.12
CA PRO A 194 0.53 -15.72 21.32
C PRO A 194 -0.02 -15.98 19.91
N THR A 195 -1.35 -16.08 19.77
CA THR A 195 -2.02 -16.23 18.47
C THR A 195 -1.90 -14.97 17.61
N GLN A 196 -2.01 -13.79 18.21
CA GLN A 196 -1.82 -12.51 17.51
C GLN A 196 -0.37 -12.30 17.07
N TRP A 197 0.61 -12.78 17.83
CA TRP A 197 2.01 -12.79 17.41
C TRP A 197 2.25 -13.70 16.21
N SER A 198 1.65 -14.89 16.19
CA SER A 198 1.70 -15.78 15.02
C SER A 198 1.11 -15.11 13.79
N LEU A 199 -0.10 -14.55 13.94
CA LEU A 199 -0.76 -13.82 12.88
C LEU A 199 0.07 -12.61 12.40
N ALA A 200 0.71 -11.88 13.31
CA ALA A 200 1.57 -10.74 12.97
C ALA A 200 2.76 -11.16 12.09
N MET A 201 3.37 -12.32 12.37
CA MET A 201 4.45 -12.86 11.55
C MET A 201 3.94 -13.23 10.16
N ASP A 202 2.84 -13.97 10.06
CA ASP A 202 2.27 -14.38 8.77
C ASP A 202 1.86 -13.16 7.92
N VAL A 203 1.32 -12.11 8.55
CA VAL A 203 1.00 -10.83 7.91
C VAL A 203 2.26 -10.11 7.44
N GLY A 204 3.31 -10.09 8.27
CA GLY A 204 4.59 -9.48 7.94
C GLY A 204 5.22 -10.11 6.69
N ASP A 205 5.24 -11.44 6.63
CA ASP A 205 5.79 -12.19 5.49
C ASP A 205 5.06 -11.85 4.18
N VAL A 206 3.74 -11.71 4.22
CA VAL A 206 2.95 -11.33 3.04
C VAL A 206 3.15 -9.85 2.67
N LEU A 207 3.26 -8.95 3.65
CA LEU A 207 3.50 -7.53 3.39
C LEU A 207 4.88 -7.28 2.78
N GLU A 208 5.88 -8.08 3.14
CA GLU A 208 7.23 -7.99 2.57
C GLU A 208 7.24 -8.16 1.04
N ILE A 209 6.30 -8.96 0.50
CA ILE A 209 6.09 -9.15 -0.95
C ILE A 209 5.81 -7.82 -1.65
N PHE A 210 5.10 -6.90 -0.99
CA PHE A 210 4.75 -5.59 -1.53
C PHE A 210 5.77 -4.51 -1.16
N GLN A 211 6.33 -4.58 0.06
CA GLN A 211 7.25 -3.58 0.59
C GLN A 211 8.55 -3.51 -0.24
N LYS A 212 9.15 -4.66 -0.60
CA LYS A 212 10.37 -4.74 -1.41
C LYS A 212 10.22 -4.04 -2.78
N PRO A 213 9.21 -4.37 -3.62
CA PRO A 213 8.91 -3.64 -4.84
C PRO A 213 8.66 -2.15 -4.59
N THR A 214 7.84 -1.80 -3.60
CA THR A 214 7.48 -0.40 -3.34
C THR A 214 8.71 0.44 -3.00
N ASN A 215 9.61 -0.08 -2.17
CA ASN A 215 10.86 0.57 -1.83
C ASN A 215 11.78 0.75 -3.05
N LEU A 216 11.84 -0.26 -3.94
CA LEU A 216 12.62 -0.15 -5.17
C LEU A 216 12.06 0.94 -6.11
N PHE A 217 10.75 0.95 -6.34
CA PHE A 217 10.08 1.90 -7.22
C PHE A 217 9.97 3.32 -6.64
N SER A 218 10.24 3.50 -5.35
CA SER A 218 10.31 4.81 -4.70
C SER A 218 11.66 5.51 -4.89
N GLN A 219 12.66 4.84 -5.49
CA GLN A 219 13.99 5.42 -5.70
C GLN A 219 14.00 6.38 -6.89
N ALA A 220 14.27 7.67 -6.64
CA ALA A 220 14.22 8.72 -7.65
C ALA A 220 15.25 8.58 -8.79
N ASN A 221 16.37 7.88 -8.55
CA ASN A 221 17.53 7.88 -9.45
C ASN A 221 17.60 6.66 -10.37
N LEU A 222 16.58 5.79 -10.40
CA LEU A 222 16.59 4.57 -11.19
C LEU A 222 15.46 4.55 -12.24
N PRO A 223 15.76 4.46 -13.55
CA PRO A 223 14.75 4.32 -14.59
C PRO A 223 14.19 2.88 -14.58
N LEU A 224 13.14 2.65 -13.79
CA LEU A 224 12.57 1.31 -13.57
C LEU A 224 11.33 1.00 -14.41
N ILE A 225 10.91 1.90 -15.31
CA ILE A 225 9.71 1.72 -16.12
C ILE A 225 9.74 0.42 -16.95
N CYS A 226 10.90 0.02 -17.47
CA CYS A 226 11.06 -1.23 -18.22
C CYS A 226 11.06 -2.49 -17.34
N ASN A 227 11.09 -2.33 -16.01
CA ASN A 227 11.06 -3.43 -15.05
C ASN A 227 9.68 -3.59 -14.39
N VAL A 228 8.71 -2.71 -14.67
CA VAL A 228 7.35 -2.75 -14.07
C VAL A 228 6.69 -4.10 -14.32
N VAL A 229 6.66 -4.56 -15.58
CA VAL A 229 6.03 -5.85 -15.94
C VAL A 229 6.71 -7.01 -15.21
N ASN A 230 8.05 -7.06 -15.23
CA ASN A 230 8.81 -8.09 -14.51
C ASN A 230 8.51 -8.07 -13.00
N MET A 231 8.34 -6.89 -12.41
CA MET A 231 8.04 -6.77 -10.98
C MET A 231 6.62 -7.22 -10.65
N LEU A 232 5.63 -6.87 -11.48
CA LEU A 232 4.26 -7.36 -11.32
C LEU A 232 4.20 -8.88 -11.41
N ASP A 233 4.96 -9.50 -12.33
CA ASP A 233 5.09 -10.95 -12.41
C ASP A 233 5.74 -11.55 -11.16
N ALA A 234 6.80 -10.92 -10.65
CA ALA A 234 7.46 -11.37 -9.42
C ALA A 234 6.51 -11.33 -8.21
N ILE A 235 5.75 -10.24 -8.06
CA ILE A 235 4.72 -10.12 -7.02
C ILE A 235 3.65 -11.20 -7.21
N LYS A 236 3.20 -11.44 -8.46
CA LYS A 236 2.19 -12.45 -8.77
C LYS A 236 2.64 -13.84 -8.33
N LEU A 237 3.87 -14.23 -8.70
CA LEU A 237 4.43 -15.53 -8.35
C LEU A 237 4.59 -15.68 -6.82
N ALA A 238 5.05 -14.63 -6.14
CA ALA A 238 5.16 -14.63 -4.68
C ALA A 238 3.79 -14.77 -4.00
N LEU A 239 2.76 -14.08 -4.51
CA LEU A 239 1.40 -14.19 -4.00
C LEU A 239 0.76 -15.54 -4.30
N ILE A 240 1.01 -16.16 -5.45
CA ILE A 240 0.56 -17.53 -5.74
C ILE A 240 1.18 -18.50 -4.72
N LYS A 241 2.48 -18.37 -4.46
CA LYS A 241 3.16 -19.19 -3.44
C LYS A 241 2.57 -18.98 -2.04
N ALA A 242 2.24 -17.74 -1.68
CA ALA A 242 1.59 -17.42 -0.41
C ALA A 242 0.14 -17.94 -0.34
N HIS A 243 -0.58 -17.94 -1.46
CA HIS A 243 -1.94 -18.45 -1.57
C HIS A 243 -1.99 -19.98 -1.41
N ASP A 244 -1.00 -20.68 -1.97
CA ASP A 244 -0.93 -22.15 -1.93
C ASP A 244 -0.34 -22.69 -0.62
N ASN A 245 0.08 -21.80 0.28
CA ASN A 245 0.54 -22.17 1.61
C ASN A 245 -0.65 -22.56 2.49
N THR A 246 -0.71 -23.83 2.91
CA THR A 246 -1.79 -24.34 3.77
C THR A 246 -1.58 -24.06 5.27
N GLU A 247 -0.42 -23.54 5.65
CA GLU A 247 -0.07 -23.29 7.06
C GLU A 247 -0.57 -21.92 7.56
N VAL A 248 -0.99 -21.02 6.65
CA VAL A 248 -1.46 -19.69 7.02
C VAL A 248 -2.98 -19.67 7.33
N PRO A 249 -3.43 -18.78 8.24
CA PRO A 249 -4.85 -18.59 8.54
C PRO A 249 -5.72 -18.31 7.31
N ASN A 250 -6.99 -18.73 7.35
CA ASN A 250 -7.92 -18.57 6.23
C ASN A 250 -8.10 -17.11 5.81
N VAL A 251 -8.10 -16.17 6.77
CA VAL A 251 -8.18 -14.73 6.48
C VAL A 251 -7.03 -14.27 5.59
N ILE A 252 -5.81 -14.76 5.83
CA ILE A 252 -4.65 -14.41 5.03
C ILE A 252 -4.79 -15.00 3.63
N CYS A 253 -5.20 -16.26 3.48
CA CYS A 253 -5.48 -16.85 2.17
C CYS A 253 -6.47 -16.02 1.36
N VAL A 254 -7.58 -15.61 1.97
CA VAL A 254 -8.60 -14.79 1.31
C VAL A 254 -8.05 -13.39 0.97
N ALA A 255 -7.26 -12.79 1.87
CA ALA A 255 -6.65 -11.48 1.64
C ALA A 255 -5.57 -11.51 0.54
N VAL A 256 -4.81 -12.60 0.44
CA VAL A 256 -3.86 -12.87 -0.65
C VAL A 256 -4.62 -13.06 -1.96
N HIS A 257 -5.70 -13.84 -1.97
CA HIS A 257 -6.55 -14.02 -3.16
C HIS A 257 -7.12 -12.69 -3.67
N ALA A 258 -7.62 -11.84 -2.76
CA ALA A 258 -8.06 -10.49 -3.13
C ALA A 258 -6.95 -9.64 -3.76
N SER A 259 -5.70 -9.84 -3.31
CA SER A 259 -4.54 -9.14 -3.85
C SER A 259 -4.15 -9.67 -5.22
N LEU A 260 -4.30 -10.97 -5.49
CA LEU A 260 -4.15 -11.56 -6.82
C LEU A 260 -5.18 -11.00 -7.81
N LEU A 261 -6.44 -10.88 -7.41
CA LEU A 261 -7.49 -10.27 -8.24
C LEU A 261 -7.17 -8.81 -8.59
N LEU A 262 -6.66 -8.04 -7.63
CA LEU A 262 -6.22 -6.67 -7.87
C LEU A 262 -5.01 -6.63 -8.82
N LEU A 263 -4.04 -7.52 -8.62
CA LEU A 263 -2.85 -7.58 -9.46
C LEU A 263 -3.19 -7.96 -10.90
N GLN A 264 -4.15 -8.87 -11.10
CA GLN A 264 -4.65 -9.21 -12.43
C GLN A 264 -5.23 -7.98 -13.14
N LYS A 265 -5.99 -7.13 -12.43
CA LYS A 265 -6.49 -5.86 -12.98
C LYS A 265 -5.34 -4.94 -13.40
N TYR A 266 -4.31 -4.78 -12.56
CA TYR A 266 -3.15 -3.95 -12.90
C TYR A 266 -2.32 -4.52 -14.05
N HIS A 267 -2.24 -5.85 -14.18
CA HIS A 267 -1.60 -6.49 -15.32
C HIS A 267 -2.31 -6.11 -16.63
N SER A 268 -3.64 -6.22 -16.68
CA SER A 268 -4.42 -5.80 -17.85
C SER A 268 -4.19 -4.33 -18.22
N LEU A 269 -4.19 -3.42 -17.23
CA LEU A 269 -3.90 -2.00 -17.46
C LEU A 269 -2.47 -1.75 -17.97
N THR A 270 -1.52 -2.57 -17.53
CA THR A 270 -0.12 -2.50 -17.98
C THR A 270 0.00 -2.99 -19.42
N ASP A 271 -0.75 -4.05 -19.78
CA ASP A 271 -0.78 -4.58 -21.14
C ASP A 271 -1.41 -3.58 -22.14
N ASP A 272 -2.42 -2.83 -21.71
CA ASP A 272 -3.11 -1.81 -22.50
C ASP A 272 -2.26 -0.55 -22.71
N CYS A 273 -1.26 -0.31 -21.86
CA CYS A 273 -0.44 0.90 -21.91
C CYS A 273 0.85 0.67 -22.71
N GLU A 274 0.89 1.27 -23.91
CA GLU A 274 1.99 1.12 -24.86
C GLU A 274 3.37 1.52 -24.31
N ILE A 275 3.41 2.45 -23.35
CA ILE A 275 4.66 2.99 -22.78
C ILE A 275 5.55 1.90 -22.18
N TYR A 276 4.96 0.87 -21.56
CA TYR A 276 5.72 -0.22 -20.96
C TYR A 276 6.40 -1.05 -22.05
N ARG A 277 5.70 -1.33 -23.15
CA ARG A 277 6.26 -2.06 -24.30
C ARG A 277 7.38 -1.27 -24.98
N ILE A 278 7.17 0.03 -25.19
CA ILE A 278 8.18 0.94 -25.75
C ILE A 278 9.42 0.97 -24.85
N ALA A 279 9.25 1.16 -23.54
CA ALA A 279 10.34 1.20 -22.58
C ALA A 279 11.16 -0.10 -22.55
N ILE A 280 10.50 -1.26 -22.64
CA ILE A 280 11.16 -2.57 -22.69
C ILE A 280 11.99 -2.71 -23.98
N ILE A 281 11.46 -2.35 -25.15
CA ILE A 281 12.21 -2.41 -26.41
C ILE A 281 13.41 -1.46 -26.40
N MET A 282 13.24 -0.25 -25.85
CA MET A 282 14.30 0.76 -25.77
C MET A 282 15.40 0.37 -24.76
N SER A 283 15.16 -0.61 -23.89
CA SER A 283 16.14 -1.05 -22.90
C SER A 283 17.21 -1.95 -23.53
N PRO A 284 18.51 -1.58 -23.46
CA PRO A 284 19.58 -2.29 -24.15
C PRO A 284 19.74 -3.77 -23.76
N ASP A 285 19.40 -4.10 -22.51
CA ASP A 285 19.47 -5.44 -21.92
C ASP A 285 18.31 -6.36 -22.34
N LYS A 286 17.15 -5.79 -22.70
CA LYS A 286 15.91 -6.54 -23.01
C LYS A 286 15.64 -6.63 -24.50
N LYS A 287 15.43 -5.48 -25.14
CA LYS A 287 15.07 -5.33 -26.57
C LYS A 287 13.98 -6.32 -26.99
N LEU A 288 14.09 -6.86 -28.21
CA LEU A 288 13.17 -7.86 -28.76
C LEU A 288 13.32 -9.24 -28.10
N GLU A 289 14.49 -9.51 -27.52
CA GLU A 289 14.78 -10.82 -26.93
C GLU A 289 13.90 -11.11 -25.71
N TRP A 290 13.57 -10.07 -24.93
CA TRP A 290 12.64 -10.16 -23.81
C TRP A 290 11.26 -10.69 -24.23
N PHE A 291 10.74 -10.27 -25.38
CA PHE A 291 9.44 -10.73 -25.89
C PHE A 291 9.51 -12.18 -26.37
N LYS A 292 10.60 -12.55 -27.07
CA LYS A 292 10.81 -13.93 -27.54
C LYS A 292 10.90 -14.92 -26.38
N GLN A 293 11.63 -14.57 -25.32
CA GLN A 293 11.75 -15.40 -24.11
C GLN A 293 10.41 -15.63 -23.41
N ARG A 294 9.44 -14.72 -23.63
CA ARG A 294 8.07 -14.80 -23.11
C ARG A 294 7.09 -15.41 -24.10
N GLY A 295 7.57 -15.99 -25.20
CA GLY A 295 6.75 -16.74 -26.16
C GLY A 295 5.91 -15.88 -27.11
N TRP A 296 6.24 -14.60 -27.28
CA TRP A 296 5.54 -13.74 -28.24
C TRP A 296 5.81 -14.19 -29.67
N THR A 297 4.77 -14.10 -30.51
CA THR A 297 4.84 -14.44 -31.92
C THR A 297 5.63 -13.40 -32.72
N ALA A 298 6.13 -13.79 -33.90
CA ALA A 298 6.86 -12.88 -34.76
C ALA A 298 6.01 -11.66 -35.20
N ASP A 299 4.71 -11.88 -35.40
CA ASP A 299 3.76 -10.83 -35.80
C ASP A 299 3.56 -9.81 -34.65
N GLU A 300 3.35 -10.29 -33.42
CA GLU A 300 3.24 -9.40 -32.24
C GLU A 300 4.51 -8.57 -32.04
N ILE A 301 5.70 -9.19 -32.17
CA ILE A 301 6.97 -8.47 -32.05
C ILE A 301 7.12 -7.43 -33.16
N ALA A 302 6.65 -7.72 -34.37
CA ALA A 302 6.65 -6.76 -35.48
C ALA A 302 5.70 -5.58 -35.22
N GLU A 303 4.54 -5.81 -34.60
CA GLU A 303 3.63 -4.74 -34.18
C GLU A 303 4.27 -3.81 -33.14
N VAL A 304 4.97 -4.36 -32.14
CA VAL A 304 5.66 -3.50 -31.16
C VAL A 304 6.83 -2.74 -31.81
N CYS A 305 7.55 -3.34 -32.76
CA CYS A 305 8.56 -2.62 -33.54
C CYS A 305 7.94 -1.43 -34.30
N LYS A 306 6.81 -1.68 -34.99
CA LYS A 306 6.10 -0.66 -35.75
C LYS A 306 5.62 0.47 -34.84
N LEU A 307 5.04 0.13 -33.69
CA LEU A 307 4.61 1.09 -32.67
C LEU A 307 5.73 2.06 -32.26
N VAL A 308 6.94 1.54 -31.99
CA VAL A 308 8.10 2.36 -31.62
C VAL A 308 8.55 3.27 -32.78
N VAL A 309 8.61 2.73 -34.00
CA VAL A 309 9.03 3.48 -35.20
C VAL A 309 8.02 4.58 -35.54
N ASP A 310 6.73 4.26 -35.53
CA ASP A 310 5.64 5.21 -35.79
C ASP A 310 5.63 6.30 -34.71
N GLY A 311 5.78 5.92 -33.43
CA GLY A 311 5.90 6.87 -32.32
C GLY A 311 7.08 7.84 -32.49
N PHE A 312 8.24 7.34 -32.94
CA PHE A 312 9.41 8.17 -33.23
C PHE A 312 9.16 9.12 -34.41
N ASN A 313 8.63 8.59 -35.53
CA ASN A 313 8.38 9.37 -36.73
C ASN A 313 7.35 10.49 -36.48
N ASN A 314 6.29 10.19 -35.75
CA ASN A 314 5.23 11.16 -35.47
C ASN A 314 5.69 12.25 -34.47
N SER A 315 6.51 11.89 -33.49
CA SER A 315 6.87 12.79 -32.38
C SER A 315 8.19 13.54 -32.58
N TYR A 316 9.13 12.99 -33.37
CA TYR A 316 10.49 13.52 -33.48
C TYR A 316 10.96 13.83 -34.91
N CYS A 317 10.43 13.15 -35.94
CA CYS A 317 10.87 13.40 -37.32
C CYS A 317 10.25 14.66 -37.97
N THR A 318 9.25 15.30 -37.36
CA THR A 318 8.62 16.53 -37.88
C THR A 318 9.34 17.83 -37.50
N ALA A 319 10.38 17.75 -36.65
CA ALA A 319 11.27 18.87 -36.39
C ALA A 319 12.26 19.05 -37.55
N SER A 320 11.94 19.93 -38.50
CA SER A 320 12.98 20.54 -39.34
C SER A 320 14.07 21.11 -38.41
N PRO A 321 15.38 20.94 -38.70
CA PRO A 321 16.41 21.54 -37.89
C PRO A 321 16.26 23.06 -37.97
N SER A 322 15.65 23.69 -36.97
CA SER A 322 15.93 25.09 -36.71
C SER A 322 17.43 25.15 -36.45
N SER A 323 18.15 25.80 -37.36
CA SER A 323 19.60 25.96 -37.37
C SER A 323 20.18 26.09 -35.96
N PRO A 324 21.33 25.48 -35.66
CA PRO A 324 22.00 25.73 -34.39
C PRO A 324 22.32 27.22 -34.32
N THR A 325 21.55 27.96 -33.52
CA THR A 325 22.01 29.27 -33.07
C THR A 325 23.17 28.95 -32.13
N ALA A 326 24.38 29.32 -32.57
CA ALA A 326 25.61 29.11 -31.84
C ALA A 326 25.40 29.47 -30.35
N PRO A 327 25.86 28.64 -29.40
CA PRO A 327 25.82 29.04 -28.00
C PRO A 327 26.63 30.32 -27.88
N ALA A 328 26.00 31.39 -27.38
CA ALA A 328 26.72 32.56 -26.92
C ALA A 328 27.79 32.06 -25.95
N SER A 329 29.05 32.35 -26.27
CA SER A 329 30.22 31.99 -25.52
C SER A 329 30.02 32.42 -24.06
N LEU A 330 29.81 31.44 -23.17
CA LEU A 330 29.92 31.67 -21.74
C LEU A 330 31.40 31.95 -21.45
N SER A 331 31.72 33.22 -21.28
CA SER A 331 32.98 33.68 -20.71
C SER A 331 33.13 33.05 -19.32
N VAL A 332 34.09 32.13 -19.21
CA VAL A 332 34.50 31.52 -17.94
C VAL A 332 35.06 32.63 -17.03
N PRO A 333 34.55 32.82 -15.80
CA PRO A 333 35.23 33.65 -14.82
C PRO A 333 36.51 32.92 -14.40
N SER A 334 37.65 33.58 -14.58
CA SER A 334 38.96 33.13 -14.12
C SER A 334 38.93 32.84 -12.61
N ALA A 335 39.33 31.63 -12.23
CA ALA A 335 39.54 31.25 -10.83
C ALA A 335 40.76 32.01 -10.25
N PRO A 336 40.70 32.52 -9.01
CA PRO A 336 41.86 33.14 -8.39
C PRO A 336 42.92 32.08 -8.02
N PRO A 337 44.22 32.42 -8.05
CA PRO A 337 45.29 31.47 -7.77
C PRO A 337 45.33 31.07 -6.29
N ILE A 338 45.65 29.80 -6.08
CA ILE A 338 45.93 29.17 -4.78
C ILE A 338 47.12 29.90 -4.12
N GLY A 339 46.83 30.65 -3.06
CA GLY A 339 47.81 31.29 -2.19
C GLY A 339 48.36 30.29 -1.17
N GLN A 340 49.69 30.22 -1.11
CA GLN A 340 50.49 29.32 -0.29
C GLN A 340 50.18 29.41 1.22
N ALA A 341 50.34 28.26 1.87
CA ALA A 341 50.42 28.13 3.31
C ALA A 341 51.44 29.11 3.91
N ARG A 342 51.03 29.83 4.96
CA ARG A 342 51.95 30.50 5.87
C ARG A 342 51.64 30.07 7.31
N VAL A 343 52.51 29.21 7.81
CA VAL A 343 52.73 28.95 9.23
C VAL A 343 53.13 30.27 9.89
N SER A 344 52.46 30.62 10.99
CA SER A 344 53.02 31.53 11.99
C SER A 344 52.59 31.09 13.39
N THR A 345 53.55 30.48 14.05
CA THR A 345 53.78 30.46 15.50
C THR A 345 53.69 31.89 16.07
N VAL A 346 52.94 32.08 17.15
CA VAL A 346 53.37 32.46 18.53
C VAL A 346 52.11 32.55 19.38
#